data_AF-A0A661JA13-F1
#
_entry.id   AF-A0A661JA13-F1
#
_cell.length_a   1.000
_cell.length_b   1.000
_cell.length_c   1.000
_cell.angle_alpha   90.00
_cell.angle_beta   90.00
_cell.angle_gamma   90.00
#
_symmetry.space_group_name_H-M   'P 1'
#
loop_
_entity.id
_entity.type
_entity.pdbx_description
1 polymer ?
#
loop_
_entity_poly.entity_id
_entity_poly.type
_entity_poly.pdbx_seq_one_letter_code
_entity_poly.pdbx_strand_id
1 'polypeptide(L)' 'MLVYSAGLRVGGVVRLKPEDIDGKRMLIHIKGSKGRKDRHTILSEKALQILRQYWKKYRPEK' A
#
# COMPACT_ATOMS: atom_id res chain seq x y z
N MET A 1 -2.68 -11.54 2.72
CA MET A 1 -1.40 -11.50 3.46
C MET A 1 -0.79 -10.09 3.60
N LEU A 2 -1.02 -9.14 2.67
CA LEU A 2 -0.60 -7.72 2.76
C LEU A 2 -1.13 -6.96 4.00
N VAL A 3 -2.38 -7.23 4.37
CA VAL A 3 -3.08 -6.61 5.51
C VAL A 3 -2.42 -6.95 6.85
N TYR A 4 -1.85 -8.15 6.96
CA TYR A 4 -1.34 -8.69 8.22
C TYR A 4 0.10 -8.25 8.52
N SER A 5 0.97 -8.19 7.51
CA SER A 5 2.39 -7.87 7.69
C SER A 5 2.69 -6.37 7.82
N ALA A 6 1.82 -5.49 7.35
CA ALA A 6 2.02 -4.04 7.41
C ALA A 6 1.11 -3.32 8.42
N GLY A 7 0.32 -4.06 9.21
CA GLY A 7 -0.68 -3.49 10.14
C GLY A 7 -1.74 -2.64 9.43
N LEU A 8 -1.88 -2.81 8.12
CA LEU A 8 -2.68 -1.98 7.24
C LEU A 8 -4.11 -2.52 7.22
N ARG A 9 -5.07 -1.70 7.63
CA ARG A 9 -6.50 -2.04 7.44
C ARG A 9 -6.80 -2.19 5.95
N VAL A 10 -7.66 -3.13 5.59
CA VAL A 10 -8.10 -3.38 4.20
C VAL A 10 -8.48 -2.07 3.50
N GLY A 11 -9.32 -1.22 4.13
CA GLY A 11 -9.74 0.05 3.55
C GLY A 11 -8.62 1.07 3.28
N GLY A 12 -7.49 0.97 3.98
CA GLY A 12 -6.29 1.77 3.68
C GLY A 12 -5.54 1.27 2.46
N VAL A 13 -5.52 -0.05 2.25
CA VAL A 13 -4.92 -0.69 1.06
C VAL A 13 -5.74 -0.41 -0.19
N VAL A 14 -7.07 -0.43 -0.12
CA VAL A 14 -7.93 -0.16 -1.31
C VAL A 14 -7.82 1.30 -1.78
N ARG A 15 -7.55 2.23 -0.86
CA ARG A 15 -7.37 3.66 -1.18
C ARG A 15 -5.93 4.05 -1.49
N LEU A 16 -5.01 3.08 -1.45
CA LEU A 16 -3.59 3.34 -1.66
C LEU A 16 -3.33 3.65 -3.14
N LYS A 17 -2.70 4.78 -3.42
CA LYS A 17 -2.30 5.11 -4.80
C LYS A 17 -0.90 4.57 -5.10
N PRO A 18 -0.57 4.28 -6.36
CA PRO A 18 0.80 3.95 -6.77
C PRO A 18 1.80 5.04 -6.34
N GLU A 19 1.36 6.30 -6.35
CA GLU A 19 2.13 7.48 -5.93
C GLU A 19 2.52 7.46 -4.46
N ASP A 20 1.76 6.75 -3.62
CA ASP A 20 2.00 6.62 -2.20
C ASP A 20 2.96 5.46 -1.87
N ILE A 21 3.35 4.64 -2.85
CA ILE A 21 4.25 3.49 -2.68
C ILE A 21 5.66 3.88 -3.12
N ASP A 22 6.57 4.00 -2.16
CA ASP A 22 7.99 4.17 -2.43
C ASP A 22 8.68 2.80 -2.45
N GLY A 23 8.79 2.24 -3.66
CA GLY A 23 9.50 0.97 -3.89
C GLY A 23 11.02 1.06 -3.76
N LYS A 24 11.61 2.27 -3.69
CA LYS A 24 13.05 2.46 -3.52
C LYS A 24 13.43 2.50 -2.04
N ARG A 25 12.59 3.15 -1.23
CA ARG A 25 12.76 3.23 0.23
C ARG A 25 12.02 2.12 0.98
N MET A 26 11.25 1.30 0.26
CA MET A 26 10.42 0.23 0.83
C MET A 26 9.45 0.76 1.89
N LEU A 27 8.77 1.86 1.55
CA LEU A 27 7.80 2.52 2.42
C LEU A 27 6.47 2.74 1.70
N ILE A 28 5.38 2.60 2.43
CA ILE A 28 4.04 2.99 2.00
C ILE A 28 3.60 4.20 2.80
N HIS A 29 3.17 5.24 2.09
CA HIS A 29 2.54 6.42 2.67
C HIS A 29 1.04 6.19 2.80
N ILE A 30 0.52 6.20 4.02
CA ILE A 30 -0.90 5.97 4.30
C ILE A 30 -1.55 7.31 4.59
N LYS A 31 -2.29 7.83 3.60
CA LYS A 31 -3.09 9.05 3.75
C LYS A 31 -4.45 8.74 4.40
N GLY A 32 -4.71 9.34 5.56
CA GLY A 32 -6.02 9.25 6.23
C GLY A 32 -6.12 8.23 7.36
N SER A 33 -5.08 8.07 8.18
CA SER A 33 -5.24 7.39 9.47
C SER A 33 -6.10 8.23 10.43
N LYS A 34 -6.77 7.59 11.41
CA LYS A 34 -7.70 8.24 12.35
C LYS A 34 -7.08 9.53 12.92
N GLY A 35 -7.69 10.68 12.64
CA GLY A 35 -7.18 12.00 13.00
C GLY A 35 -6.45 12.78 11.88
N ARG A 36 -6.62 12.42 10.60
CA ARG A 36 -5.94 13.06 9.44
C ARG A 36 -4.42 13.07 9.53
N LYS A 37 -3.83 12.14 10.29
CA LYS A 37 -2.38 11.97 10.32
C LYS A 37 -1.95 11.04 9.22
N ASP A 38 -0.99 11.48 8.44
CA ASP A 38 -0.29 10.62 7.51
C ASP A 38 0.69 9.75 8.29
N ARG A 39 0.81 8.49 7.89
CA ARG A 39 1.76 7.54 8.51
C ARG A 39 2.52 6.83 7.42
N HIS A 40 3.79 6.55 7.70
CA HIS A 40 4.60 5.67 6.87
C HIS A 40 4.57 4.28 7.49
N THR A 41 4.32 3.26 6.68
CA THR A 41 4.50 1.86 7.08
C THR A 41 5.56 1.21 6.23
N ILE A 42 6.17 0.17 6.76
CA ILE A 42 7.21 -0.59 6.06
C ILE A 42 6.53 -1.45 5.00
N LEU A 43 7.02 -1.34 3.77
CA LEU A 43 6.62 -2.20 2.66
C LEU A 43 7.56 -3.40 2.64
N SER A 44 7.01 -4.59 2.86
CA SER A 44 7.76 -5.81 2.59
C SER A 44 7.91 -6.01 1.08
N GLU A 45 9.05 -6.55 0.65
CA GLU A 45 9.34 -6.83 -0.77
C GLU A 45 8.30 -7.78 -1.39
N LYS A 46 7.85 -8.76 -0.61
CA LYS A 46 6.77 -9.67 -0.99
C LYS A 46 5.44 -8.94 -1.19
N ALA A 47 5.17 -7.92 -0.38
CA ALA A 47 3.99 -7.08 -0.53
C ALA A 47 4.06 -6.23 -1.81
N LEU A 48 5.23 -5.68 -2.15
CA LEU A 48 5.45 -4.95 -3.41
C LEU A 48 5.23 -5.87 -4.63
N GLN A 49 5.74 -7.10 -4.59
CA GLN A 49 5.53 -8.07 -5.67
C GLN A 49 4.05 -8.41 -5.85
N ILE A 50 3.31 -8.64 -4.75
CA ILE A 50 1.87 -8.90 -4.82
C ILE A 50 1.11 -7.70 -5.38
N LEU A 51 1.46 -6.48 -4.95
CA LEU A 51 0.87 -5.24 -5.48
C LEU A 51 1.13 -5.09 -6.99
N ARG A 52 2.36 -5.36 -7.45
CA ARG A 52 2.70 -5.35 -8.88
C ARG A 52 1.93 -6.41 -9.66
N GLN A 53 1.81 -7.63 -9.13
CA GLN A 53 1.02 -8.69 -9.75
C GLN A 53 -0.46 -8.34 -9.80
N TYR A 54 -1.01 -7.79 -8.73
CA TYR A 54 -2.39 -7.32 -8.67
C TYR A 54 -2.63 -6.19 -9.68
N TRP A 55 -1.73 -5.21 -9.74
CA TRP A 55 -1.79 -4.11 -10.71
C TRP A 55 -1.72 -4.61 -12.15
N LYS A 56 -0.85 -5.58 -12.44
CA LYS A 56 -0.75 -6.19 -13.77
C LYS A 56 -2.00 -7.01 -14.13
N LYS A 57 -2.62 -7.67 -13.16
CA LYS A 57 -3.76 -8.57 -13.35
C LYS A 57 -5.10 -7.83 -13.46
N TYR A 58 -5.31 -6.84 -12.60
CA TYR A 58 -6.58 -6.14 -12.50
C TYR A 58 -6.57 -4.75 -13.12
N ARG A 59 -5.37 -4.25 -13.49
CA ARG A 59 -5.11 -2.99 -14.20
C ARG A 59 -6.24 -1.98 -14.02
N PRO A 60 -6.52 -1.55 -12.77
CA PRO A 60 -7.76 -0.84 -12.49
C PRO A 60 -7.76 0.44 -13.32
N GLU A 61 -8.59 0.46 -14.36
CA GLU A 61 -8.89 1.67 -15.10
C GLU A 61 -9.62 2.61 -14.14
N LYS A 62 -9.22 3.87 -14.22
CA LYS A 62 -9.37 4.92 -13.23
C LYS A 62 -10.80 5.14 -12.76
#